data_AF-A0A0Q4QL53-F1
#
_entry.id   AF-A0A0Q4QL53-F1
#
_cell.length_a   1.000
_cell.length_b   1.000
_cell.length_c   1.000
_cell.angle_alpha   90.00
_cell.angle_beta   90.00
_cell.angle_gamma   90.00
#
_symmetry.space_group_name_H-M   'P 1'
#
loop_
_entity.id
_entity.type
_entity.pdbx_description
1 polymer ?
#
loop_
_entity_poly.entity_id
_entity_poly.type
_entity_poly.pdbx_seq_one_letter_code
_entity_poly.pdbx_strand_id
1 'polypeptide(L)'
;MMRFSIWKPAVIAVAVLGTLYFTMKPEWLPVFAASEQQGQGSGTISQLEQELAAHFKNREEHFTLQYNGDSSKLSAELKSIIDRAMAKDDYTAYILESYVYTTRSLGTRSTIKMEASYRESKEQTAEVDRVVAQQLKKLITSGMNDHLKVKAIHDWIAGKLRYDQSLSNYTAYEAITTGSAVCQGYALLAYKMLSEAGITTKIAEGTVDTGDHAWNMVKLDGHWYHLDVTWDDPVATDPAAPADTIQYSYYLKTDKEMRHDHQWKKSYPAATTSYSAELDKLEKKGGSAAASYKKLGQQLGFQWLKPENIVADRAALTEKIRAGVKRGATSLEFRYLKGDTFSADLKSAVAALQVPIGYSARYEPYLHDGSQLVKLQLTY
;
A
#
# COMPACT_ATOMS: atom_id res chain seq x y z
N MET A 1 14.95 -2.14 -23.10
CA MET A 1 14.50 -1.06 -22.18
C MET A 1 13.31 -0.35 -22.82
N MET A 2 12.11 -0.92 -22.66
CA MET A 2 10.88 -0.19 -22.96
C MET A 2 10.49 0.55 -21.68
N ARG A 3 10.45 1.88 -21.74
CA ARG A 3 9.84 2.71 -20.70
C ARG A 3 8.34 2.54 -20.83
N PHE A 4 7.73 1.78 -19.93
CA PHE A 4 6.28 1.63 -19.89
C PHE A 4 5.71 2.69 -18.95
N SER A 5 5.09 3.71 -19.55
CA SER A 5 4.33 4.72 -18.84
C SER A 5 2.97 4.12 -18.51
N ILE A 6 2.77 3.67 -17.27
CA ILE A 6 1.43 3.46 -16.73
C ILE A 6 0.86 4.86 -16.54
N TRP A 7 0.03 5.28 -17.49
CA TRP A 7 -0.75 6.51 -17.37
C TRP A 7 -1.61 6.35 -16.11
N LYS A 8 -1.58 7.32 -15.18
CA LYS A 8 -2.76 7.52 -14.33
C LYS A 8 -3.98 7.46 -15.26
N PRO A 9 -5.10 6.83 -14.87
CA PRO A 9 -6.34 7.55 -15.11
C PRO A 9 -6.21 8.79 -14.23
N ALA A 10 -5.61 9.86 -14.75
CA ALA A 10 -5.85 11.15 -14.17
C ALA A 10 -7.36 11.25 -14.19
N VAL A 11 -8.01 11.34 -13.03
CA VAL A 11 -9.46 11.50 -12.99
C VAL A 11 -9.78 12.65 -13.94
N ILE A 12 -10.34 12.32 -15.11
CA ILE A 12 -10.43 13.27 -16.22
C ILE A 12 -11.57 14.19 -15.87
N ALA A 13 -11.24 15.28 -15.18
CA ALA A 13 -12.18 16.31 -14.81
C ALA A 13 -12.40 17.24 -16.01
N VAL A 14 -13.50 17.06 -16.73
CA VAL A 14 -13.90 18.01 -17.78
C VAL A 14 -14.94 18.97 -17.21
N ALA A 15 -14.59 20.25 -17.18
CA ALA A 15 -15.53 21.32 -16.87
C ALA A 15 -16.06 21.92 -18.18
N VAL A 16 -17.37 21.77 -18.42
CA VAL A 16 -18.02 22.45 -19.55
C VAL A 16 -18.75 23.69 -19.01
N LEU A 17 -18.14 24.85 -19.22
CA LEU A 17 -18.73 26.15 -18.87
C LEU A 17 -19.74 26.54 -19.97
N GLY A 18 -21.03 26.33 -19.69
CA GLY A 18 -22.11 26.74 -20.58
C GLY A 18 -22.43 28.23 -20.43
N THR A 19 -21.73 29.10 -21.14
CA THR A 19 -22.27 30.45 -21.47
C THR A 19 -22.88 30.41 -22.86
N LEU A 20 -24.16 30.06 -22.95
CA LEU A 20 -24.93 30.12 -24.18
C LEU A 20 -26.13 31.05 -23.97
N TYR A 21 -26.03 32.26 -24.53
CA TYR A 21 -27.21 33.03 -24.92
C TYR A 21 -27.92 32.26 -26.02
N PHE A 22 -29.18 31.91 -25.75
CA PHE A 22 -29.96 30.96 -26.51
C PHE A 22 -30.59 31.64 -27.73
N THR A 23 -30.12 31.33 -28.95
CA THR A 23 -30.97 31.32 -30.15
C THR A 23 -30.42 30.30 -31.13
N MET A 24 -30.97 29.08 -31.17
CA MET A 24 -31.26 28.30 -32.39
C MET A 24 -31.99 26.99 -32.04
N LYS A 25 -32.75 26.49 -33.03
CA LYS A 25 -33.88 25.55 -32.94
C LYS A 25 -33.48 24.08 -32.63
N PRO A 26 -34.43 23.23 -32.19
CA PRO A 26 -34.13 21.96 -31.53
C PRO A 26 -34.29 20.79 -32.49
N GLU A 27 -33.20 20.18 -32.94
CA GLU A 27 -33.22 18.78 -33.38
C GLU A 27 -31.90 18.11 -32.95
N TRP A 28 -32.02 16.98 -32.25
CA TRP A 28 -30.98 16.02 -31.84
C TRP A 28 -30.41 16.17 -30.41
N LEU A 29 -31.20 15.75 -29.41
CA LEU A 29 -30.70 15.09 -28.20
C LEU A 29 -31.69 13.98 -27.80
N PRO A 30 -31.23 12.76 -27.45
CA PRO A 30 -32.10 11.75 -26.87
C PRO A 30 -32.58 12.24 -25.49
N VAL A 31 -33.90 12.33 -25.33
CA VAL A 31 -34.56 12.73 -24.09
C VAL A 31 -34.45 11.56 -23.11
N PHE A 32 -33.46 11.62 -22.22
CA PHE A 32 -33.51 10.84 -20.98
C PHE A 32 -34.34 11.62 -19.96
N ALA A 33 -35.54 11.12 -19.68
CA ALA A 33 -36.36 11.57 -18.57
C ALA A 33 -35.72 11.10 -17.27
N ALA A 34 -34.86 11.93 -16.67
CA ALA A 34 -34.41 11.74 -15.30
C ALA A 34 -35.56 12.09 -14.35
N SER A 35 -35.90 11.19 -13.44
CA SER A 35 -36.81 11.49 -12.34
C SER A 35 -36.20 12.59 -11.48
N GLU A 36 -36.83 13.78 -11.46
CA GLU A 36 -36.47 14.85 -10.52
C GLU A 36 -36.85 14.41 -9.10
N GLN A 37 -35.89 13.84 -8.37
CA GLN A 37 -35.92 13.94 -6.92
C GLN A 37 -35.50 15.37 -6.55
N GLN A 38 -36.43 16.13 -5.97
CA GLN A 38 -36.19 17.48 -5.46
C GLN A 38 -35.13 17.45 -4.35
N GLY A 39 -33.88 17.76 -4.70
CA GLY A 39 -32.84 18.07 -3.71
C GLY A 39 -33.18 19.36 -2.96
N GLN A 40 -33.21 19.28 -1.63
CA GLN A 40 -33.30 20.46 -0.76
C GLN A 40 -32.12 21.39 -1.03
N GLY A 41 -32.40 22.67 -1.32
CA GLY A 41 -31.37 23.62 -1.75
C GLY A 41 -30.25 23.80 -0.71
N SER A 42 -29.02 23.43 -1.09
CA SER A 42 -27.81 23.65 -0.28
C SER A 42 -27.35 25.11 -0.43
N GLY A 43 -27.18 25.82 0.69
CA GLY A 43 -26.89 27.26 0.73
C GLY A 43 -25.43 27.61 0.98
N THR A 44 -24.55 26.63 1.18
CA THR A 44 -23.14 26.88 1.52
C THR A 44 -22.19 25.90 0.83
N ILE A 45 -20.94 26.32 0.63
CA ILE A 45 -19.87 25.47 0.09
C ILE A 45 -19.68 24.19 0.93
N SER A 46 -19.82 24.28 2.26
CA SER A 46 -19.69 23.13 3.14
C SER A 46 -20.78 22.08 2.91
N GLN A 47 -22.03 22.52 2.70
CA GLN A 47 -23.12 21.60 2.38
C GLN A 47 -22.93 20.96 1.01
N LEU A 48 -22.53 21.74 0.00
CA LEU A 48 -22.22 21.22 -1.33
C LEU A 48 -21.11 20.14 -1.27
N GLU A 49 -20.07 20.37 -0.49
CA GLU A 49 -18.99 19.40 -0.28
C GLU A 49 -19.47 18.12 0.42
N GLN A 50 -20.42 18.22 1.36
CA GLN A 50 -21.00 17.05 2.03
C GLN A 50 -21.92 16.24 1.11
N GLU A 51 -22.75 16.93 0.34
CA GLU A 51 -23.68 16.31 -0.62
C GLU A 51 -22.89 15.58 -1.73
N LEU A 52 -21.87 16.24 -2.30
CA LEU A 52 -21.01 15.63 -3.31
C LEU A 52 -20.25 14.41 -2.76
N ALA A 53 -19.75 14.47 -1.52
CA ALA A 53 -19.13 13.31 -0.87
C ALA A 53 -20.12 12.15 -0.66
N ALA A 54 -21.39 12.43 -0.37
CA ALA A 54 -22.42 11.41 -0.22
C ALA A 54 -22.74 10.71 -1.55
N HIS A 55 -22.89 11.47 -2.64
CA HIS A 55 -23.10 10.89 -3.98
C HIS A 55 -21.93 10.01 -4.42
N PHE A 56 -20.69 10.48 -4.24
CA PHE A 56 -19.51 9.68 -4.55
C PHE A 56 -19.44 8.41 -3.71
N LYS A 57 -19.71 8.49 -2.40
CA LYS A 57 -19.77 7.33 -1.52
C LYS A 57 -20.84 6.32 -1.96
N ASN A 58 -21.96 6.80 -2.50
CA ASN A 58 -23.03 5.94 -3.01
C ASN A 58 -22.76 5.37 -4.41
N ARG A 59 -21.65 5.73 -5.07
CA ARG A 59 -21.35 5.38 -6.47
C ARG A 59 -22.42 5.85 -7.45
N GLU A 60 -23.03 6.99 -7.18
CA GLU A 60 -24.01 7.55 -8.11
C GLU A 60 -23.28 8.09 -9.34
N GLU A 61 -23.64 7.57 -10.51
CA GLU A 61 -23.04 7.94 -11.79
C GLU A 61 -23.61 9.25 -12.33
N HIS A 62 -24.87 9.56 -12.03
CA HIS A 62 -25.55 10.77 -12.50
C HIS A 62 -26.29 11.45 -11.35
N PHE A 63 -25.92 12.67 -11.02
CA PHE A 63 -26.58 13.44 -9.97
C PHE A 63 -26.52 14.95 -10.22
N THR A 64 -27.44 15.68 -9.59
CA THR A 64 -27.57 17.14 -9.73
C THR A 64 -27.51 17.78 -8.36
N LEU A 65 -26.62 18.76 -8.21
CA LEU A 65 -26.45 19.54 -6.99
C LEU A 65 -26.97 20.96 -7.18
N GLN A 66 -27.44 21.55 -6.08
CA GLN A 66 -27.90 22.93 -6.03
C GLN A 66 -26.99 23.72 -5.09
N TYR A 67 -26.52 24.87 -5.56
CA TYR A 67 -25.75 25.82 -4.77
C TYR A 67 -26.40 27.19 -4.83
N ASN A 68 -26.75 27.73 -3.66
CA ASN A 68 -27.22 29.12 -3.53
C ASN A 68 -26.08 30.00 -2.98
N GLY A 69 -25.48 30.82 -3.83
CA GLY A 69 -24.40 31.73 -3.45
C GLY A 69 -23.74 32.42 -4.65
N ASP A 70 -22.53 32.93 -4.42
CA ASP A 70 -21.72 33.57 -5.45
C ASP A 70 -21.23 32.53 -6.48
N SER A 71 -21.69 32.67 -7.73
CA SER A 71 -21.36 31.76 -8.83
C SER A 71 -19.90 31.90 -9.32
N SER A 72 -19.29 33.07 -9.19
CA SER A 72 -17.87 33.28 -9.49
C SER A 72 -17.01 32.55 -8.47
N LYS A 73 -17.40 32.61 -7.19
CA LYS A 73 -16.75 31.83 -6.11
C LYS A 73 -16.90 30.33 -6.34
N LEU A 74 -18.10 29.86 -6.69
CA LEU A 74 -18.32 28.45 -7.01
C LEU A 74 -17.41 28.00 -8.16
N SER A 75 -17.36 28.75 -9.27
CA SER A 75 -16.53 28.40 -10.42
C SER A 75 -15.03 28.31 -10.05
N ALA A 76 -14.54 29.26 -9.23
CA ALA A 76 -13.16 29.27 -8.78
C ALA A 76 -12.82 28.11 -7.82
N GLU A 77 -13.77 27.68 -6.98
CA GLU A 77 -13.52 26.71 -5.92
C GLU A 77 -14.00 25.28 -6.22
N LEU A 78 -14.87 25.06 -7.22
CA LEU A 78 -15.57 23.79 -7.44
C LEU A 78 -14.62 22.60 -7.54
N LYS A 79 -13.50 22.74 -8.27
CA LYS A 79 -12.48 21.69 -8.31
C LYS A 79 -11.95 21.34 -6.91
N SER A 80 -11.62 22.36 -6.12
CA SER A 80 -11.12 22.15 -4.75
C SER A 80 -12.19 21.57 -3.81
N ILE A 81 -13.46 21.90 -4.04
CA ILE A 81 -14.61 21.32 -3.31
C ILE A 81 -14.71 19.83 -3.64
N ILE A 82 -14.60 19.47 -4.93
CA ILE A 82 -14.59 18.08 -5.37
C ILE A 82 -13.40 17.32 -4.77
N ASP A 83 -12.19 17.90 -4.83
CA ASP A 83 -10.97 17.32 -4.25
C ASP A 83 -11.13 17.05 -2.74
N ARG A 84 -11.72 18.01 -1.99
CA ARG A 84 -11.98 17.85 -0.54
C ARG A 84 -13.06 16.82 -0.24
N ALA A 85 -14.10 16.76 -1.05
CA ALA A 85 -15.17 15.79 -0.89
C ALA A 85 -14.66 14.35 -1.14
N MET A 86 -13.82 14.14 -2.16
CA MET A 86 -13.15 12.85 -2.41
C MET A 86 -12.21 12.46 -1.26
N ALA A 87 -11.48 13.43 -0.70
CA ALA A 87 -10.55 13.18 0.41
C ALA A 87 -11.23 12.75 1.74
N LYS A 88 -12.57 12.74 1.81
CA LYS A 88 -13.31 12.22 2.97
C LYS A 88 -13.36 10.70 3.02
N ASP A 89 -13.13 10.02 1.90
CA ASP A 89 -13.05 8.57 1.83
C ASP A 89 -11.96 8.15 0.84
N ASP A 90 -10.80 7.75 1.38
CA ASP A 90 -9.64 7.35 0.58
C ASP A 90 -10.03 6.24 -0.41
N TYR A 91 -10.85 5.26 -0.02
CA TYR A 91 -11.29 4.18 -0.91
C TYR A 91 -12.04 4.69 -2.15
N THR A 92 -13.03 5.57 -1.95
CA THR A 92 -13.79 6.19 -3.05
C THR A 92 -12.89 6.97 -4.00
N ALA A 93 -11.90 7.69 -3.47
CA ALA A 93 -10.99 8.48 -4.30
C ALA A 93 -10.16 7.63 -5.29
N TYR A 94 -9.84 6.38 -4.97
CA TYR A 94 -9.04 5.49 -5.81
C TYR A 94 -9.84 4.65 -6.80
N ILE A 95 -11.15 4.46 -6.58
CA ILE A 95 -12.02 3.75 -7.53
C ILE A 95 -12.78 4.71 -8.46
N LEU A 96 -12.85 6.01 -8.17
CA LEU A 96 -13.39 6.99 -9.09
C LEU A 96 -12.46 7.08 -10.32
N GLU A 97 -12.96 6.69 -11.49
CA GLU A 97 -12.17 6.66 -12.72
C GLU A 97 -12.14 8.02 -13.41
N SER A 98 -13.30 8.65 -13.54
CA SER A 98 -13.44 9.95 -14.19
C SER A 98 -14.71 10.65 -13.71
N TYR A 99 -14.76 11.97 -13.88
CA TYR A 99 -16.00 12.71 -13.72
C TYR A 99 -16.04 13.93 -14.64
N VAL A 100 -17.21 14.24 -15.16
CA VAL A 100 -17.49 15.45 -15.93
C VAL A 100 -18.55 16.24 -15.21
N TYR A 101 -18.46 17.56 -15.28
CA TYR A 101 -19.50 18.40 -14.74
C TYR A 101 -19.83 19.60 -15.60
N THR A 102 -21.08 20.02 -15.51
CA THR A 102 -21.58 21.26 -16.10
C THR A 102 -22.19 22.13 -15.02
N THR A 103 -21.99 23.44 -15.14
CA THR A 103 -22.55 24.42 -14.22
C THR A 103 -23.45 25.38 -14.97
N ARG A 104 -24.68 25.56 -14.51
CA ARG A 104 -25.59 26.60 -15.01
C ARG A 104 -26.01 27.51 -13.86
N SER A 105 -25.73 28.80 -14.00
CA SER A 105 -26.04 29.81 -12.97
C SER A 105 -27.16 30.74 -13.43
N LEU A 106 -28.10 31.02 -12.54
CA LEU A 106 -29.18 31.98 -12.71
C LEU A 106 -29.33 32.81 -11.42
N GLY A 107 -28.89 34.06 -11.45
CA GLY A 107 -28.80 34.89 -10.26
C GLY A 107 -27.85 34.28 -9.23
N THR A 108 -28.32 34.08 -8.01
CA THR A 108 -27.56 33.45 -6.92
C THR A 108 -27.67 31.93 -6.90
N ARG A 109 -28.40 31.31 -7.83
CA ARG A 109 -28.61 29.87 -7.87
C ARG A 109 -27.78 29.23 -8.97
N SER A 110 -26.99 28.23 -8.62
CA SER A 110 -26.22 27.42 -9.54
C SER A 110 -26.67 25.96 -9.47
N THR A 111 -26.95 25.38 -10.63
CA THR A 111 -27.20 23.95 -10.82
C THR A 111 -25.93 23.31 -11.35
N ILE A 112 -25.45 22.27 -10.68
CA ILE A 112 -24.25 21.52 -11.08
C ILE A 112 -24.72 20.11 -11.45
N LYS A 113 -24.54 19.71 -12.71
CA LYS A 113 -24.79 18.33 -13.14
C LYS A 113 -23.47 17.59 -13.19
N MET A 114 -23.42 16.43 -12.55
CA MET A 114 -22.24 15.57 -12.46
C MET A 114 -22.52 14.26 -13.19
N GLU A 115 -21.53 13.81 -13.96
CA GLU A 115 -21.45 12.46 -14.53
C GLU A 115 -20.15 11.84 -14.04
N ALA A 116 -20.21 10.72 -13.34
CA ALA A 116 -19.06 10.04 -12.74
C ALA A 116 -18.98 8.59 -13.22
N SER A 117 -17.77 8.12 -13.53
CA SER A 117 -17.47 6.71 -13.80
C SER A 117 -16.65 6.14 -12.66
N TYR A 118 -16.98 4.92 -12.23
CA TYR A 118 -16.27 4.21 -11.17
C TYR A 118 -15.75 2.88 -11.69
N ARG A 119 -14.56 2.49 -11.23
CA ARG A 119 -13.97 1.16 -11.48
C ARG A 119 -14.71 0.05 -10.73
N GLU A 120 -15.42 0.41 -9.66
CA GLU A 120 -16.12 -0.52 -8.78
C GLU A 120 -17.53 0.02 -8.48
N SER A 121 -18.56 -0.80 -8.71
CA SER A 121 -19.97 -0.47 -8.41
C SER A 121 -20.25 -0.55 -6.90
N LYS A 122 -21.41 -0.03 -6.47
CA LYS A 122 -21.84 -0.08 -5.06
C LYS A 122 -22.01 -1.53 -4.58
N GLU A 123 -22.56 -2.39 -5.42
CA GLU A 123 -22.80 -3.81 -5.16
C GLU A 123 -21.47 -4.57 -5.07
N GLN A 124 -20.52 -4.24 -5.96
CA GLN A 124 -19.17 -4.79 -5.91
C GLN A 124 -18.44 -4.38 -4.62
N THR A 125 -18.52 -3.10 -4.22
CA THR A 125 -17.97 -2.65 -2.93
C THR A 125 -18.62 -3.37 -1.75
N ALA A 126 -19.94 -3.58 -1.78
CA ALA A 126 -20.65 -4.31 -0.73
C ALA A 126 -20.21 -5.80 -0.66
N GLU A 127 -19.91 -6.42 -1.79
CA GLU A 127 -19.35 -7.77 -1.84
C GLU A 127 -17.92 -7.80 -1.27
N VAL A 128 -17.10 -6.79 -1.57
CA VAL A 128 -15.78 -6.62 -0.93
C VAL A 128 -15.92 -6.54 0.58
N ASP A 129 -16.81 -5.69 1.09
CA ASP A 129 -17.05 -5.55 2.52
C ASP A 129 -17.48 -6.87 3.17
N ARG A 130 -18.37 -7.62 2.50
CA ARG A 130 -18.83 -8.93 2.97
C ARG A 130 -17.68 -9.94 3.06
N VAL A 131 -16.85 -10.04 2.02
CA VAL A 131 -15.72 -10.98 1.96
C VAL A 131 -14.64 -10.61 2.97
N VAL A 132 -14.32 -9.31 3.09
CA VAL A 132 -13.38 -8.77 4.08
C VAL A 132 -13.84 -9.15 5.50
N ALA A 133 -15.08 -8.85 5.86
CA ALA A 133 -15.61 -9.18 7.18
C ALA A 133 -15.59 -10.69 7.46
N GLN A 134 -15.85 -11.53 6.46
CA GLN A 134 -15.77 -12.99 6.59
C GLN A 134 -14.34 -13.48 6.80
N GLN A 135 -13.35 -12.92 6.11
CA GLN A 135 -11.96 -13.34 6.28
C GLN A 135 -11.33 -12.83 7.56
N LEU A 136 -11.65 -11.60 7.98
CA LEU A 136 -11.15 -11.09 9.26
C LEU A 136 -11.63 -11.94 10.44
N LYS A 137 -12.85 -12.49 10.39
CA LYS A 137 -13.33 -13.45 11.41
C LYS A 137 -12.50 -14.73 11.50
N LYS A 138 -11.82 -15.13 10.42
CA LYS A 138 -10.96 -16.32 10.40
C LYS A 138 -9.50 -15.98 10.75
N LEU A 139 -9.03 -14.81 10.29
CA LEU A 139 -7.65 -14.36 10.46
C LEU A 139 -7.38 -13.79 11.85
N ILE A 140 -8.34 -13.05 12.42
CA ILE A 140 -8.19 -12.34 13.68
C ILE A 140 -8.83 -13.14 14.80
N THR A 141 -8.01 -13.54 15.77
CA THR A 141 -8.43 -14.25 16.98
C THR A 141 -8.41 -13.34 18.20
N SER A 142 -9.18 -13.72 19.22
CA SER A 142 -9.16 -13.01 20.51
C SER A 142 -7.74 -13.01 21.10
N GLY A 143 -7.26 -11.85 21.53
CA GLY A 143 -5.93 -11.66 22.10
C GLY A 143 -4.86 -11.21 21.11
N MET A 144 -5.15 -11.11 19.81
CA MET A 144 -4.24 -10.48 18.86
C MET A 144 -4.17 -8.97 19.09
N ASN A 145 -2.96 -8.46 19.31
CA ASN A 145 -2.70 -7.01 19.26
C ASN A 145 -2.63 -6.53 17.80
N ASP A 146 -2.64 -5.21 17.61
CA ASP A 146 -2.73 -4.62 16.26
C ASP A 146 -1.53 -4.99 15.37
N HIS A 147 -0.34 -5.17 15.93
CA HIS A 147 0.84 -5.62 15.19
C HIS A 147 0.65 -7.03 14.60
N LEU A 148 0.09 -7.95 15.39
CA LEU A 148 -0.23 -9.30 14.93
C LEU A 148 -1.34 -9.28 13.87
N LYS A 149 -2.35 -8.41 14.03
CA LYS A 149 -3.43 -8.25 13.04
C LYS A 149 -2.89 -7.74 11.70
N VAL A 150 -2.04 -6.70 11.71
CA VAL A 150 -1.41 -6.17 10.48
C VAL A 150 -0.64 -7.26 9.75
N LYS A 151 0.18 -8.05 10.46
CA LYS A 151 0.90 -9.16 9.82
C LYS A 151 -0.04 -10.22 9.24
N ALA A 152 -1.06 -10.63 9.99
CA ALA A 152 -2.00 -11.64 9.50
C ALA A 152 -2.77 -11.18 8.25
N ILE A 153 -3.15 -9.89 8.19
CA ILE A 153 -3.79 -9.30 7.01
C ILE A 153 -2.81 -9.23 5.84
N HIS A 154 -1.60 -8.70 6.07
CA HIS A 154 -0.53 -8.64 5.08
C HIS A 154 -0.26 -10.01 4.45
N ASP A 155 0.03 -11.02 5.28
CA ASP A 155 0.37 -12.36 4.83
C ASP A 155 -0.78 -13.01 4.06
N TRP A 156 -2.02 -12.76 4.49
CA TRP A 156 -3.18 -13.29 3.78
C TRP A 156 -3.31 -12.68 2.39
N ILE A 157 -3.11 -11.37 2.24
CA ILE A 157 -3.18 -10.69 0.94
C ILE A 157 -2.04 -11.16 0.03
N ALA A 158 -0.78 -11.11 0.51
CA ALA A 158 0.39 -11.54 -0.26
C ALA A 158 0.32 -13.02 -0.66
N GLY A 159 -0.22 -13.88 0.22
CA GLY A 159 -0.43 -15.29 -0.09
C GLY A 159 -1.63 -15.56 -1.02
N LYS A 160 -2.64 -14.67 -1.05
CA LYS A 160 -3.89 -14.86 -1.80
C LYS A 160 -3.84 -14.27 -3.21
N LEU A 161 -3.17 -13.14 -3.38
CA LEU A 161 -3.15 -12.39 -4.64
C LEU A 161 -1.90 -12.71 -5.45
N ARG A 162 -2.00 -12.50 -6.77
CA ARG A 162 -0.86 -12.44 -7.69
C ARG A 162 -0.87 -11.13 -8.44
N TYR A 163 0.31 -10.59 -8.70
CA TYR A 163 0.41 -9.34 -9.43
C TYR A 163 -0.12 -9.49 -10.86
N ASP A 164 -1.04 -8.61 -11.24
CA ASP A 164 -1.59 -8.58 -12.58
C ASP A 164 -0.62 -7.90 -13.56
N GLN A 165 0.18 -8.70 -14.26
CA GLN A 165 1.12 -8.18 -15.27
C GLN A 165 0.43 -7.64 -16.53
N SER A 166 -0.85 -7.99 -16.75
CA SER A 166 -1.63 -7.43 -17.87
C SER A 166 -2.15 -6.02 -17.59
N LEU A 167 -2.04 -5.56 -16.34
CA LEU A 167 -2.48 -4.25 -15.88
C LEU A 167 -3.98 -4.00 -16.16
N SER A 168 -4.82 -4.95 -15.79
CA SER A 168 -6.26 -4.94 -16.06
C SER A 168 -7.13 -4.90 -14.79
N ASN A 169 -6.64 -5.47 -13.69
CA ASN A 169 -7.37 -5.62 -12.44
C ASN A 169 -6.96 -4.55 -11.40
N TYR A 170 -7.75 -3.49 -11.23
CA TYR A 170 -7.41 -2.29 -10.43
C TYR A 170 -8.15 -2.18 -9.10
N THR A 171 -9.15 -3.01 -8.85
CA THR A 171 -10.08 -2.87 -7.72
C THR A 171 -9.87 -3.94 -6.66
N ALA A 172 -10.38 -3.70 -5.45
CA ALA A 172 -10.41 -4.75 -4.43
C ALA A 172 -11.40 -5.85 -4.81
N TYR A 173 -12.48 -5.53 -5.52
CA TYR A 173 -13.42 -6.51 -6.05
C TYR A 173 -12.74 -7.50 -7.00
N GLU A 174 -11.98 -7.02 -7.98
CA GLU A 174 -11.20 -7.88 -8.88
C GLU A 174 -10.16 -8.69 -8.11
N ALA A 175 -9.48 -8.07 -7.14
CA ALA A 175 -8.52 -8.77 -6.29
C ALA A 175 -9.14 -9.99 -5.57
N ILE A 176 -10.31 -9.83 -4.93
CA ILE A 176 -10.94 -10.94 -4.19
C ILE A 176 -11.59 -11.99 -5.09
N THR A 177 -12.10 -11.59 -6.26
CA THR A 177 -12.85 -12.50 -7.15
C THR A 177 -11.93 -13.27 -8.08
N THR A 178 -10.86 -12.64 -8.57
CA THR A 178 -9.92 -13.26 -9.52
C THR A 178 -8.66 -13.79 -8.83
N GLY A 179 -8.32 -13.27 -7.65
CA GLY A 179 -7.03 -13.53 -7.01
C GLY A 179 -5.86 -12.80 -7.68
N SER A 180 -6.13 -11.79 -8.50
CA SER A 180 -5.12 -11.02 -9.24
C SER A 180 -5.46 -9.53 -9.24
N ALA A 181 -4.45 -8.68 -9.07
CA ALA A 181 -4.61 -7.22 -9.10
C ALA A 181 -3.28 -6.50 -9.37
N VAL A 182 -3.34 -5.26 -9.85
CA VAL A 182 -2.20 -4.33 -9.80
C VAL A 182 -2.07 -3.70 -8.41
N CYS A 183 -1.04 -2.86 -8.22
CA CYS A 183 -0.74 -2.20 -6.94
C CYS A 183 -1.95 -1.51 -6.30
N GLN A 184 -2.79 -0.86 -7.12
CA GLN A 184 -4.01 -0.21 -6.63
C GLN A 184 -4.99 -1.21 -5.98
N GLY A 185 -5.24 -2.38 -6.59
CA GLY A 185 -6.17 -3.37 -6.04
C GLY A 185 -5.66 -4.00 -4.74
N TYR A 186 -4.33 -4.21 -4.64
CA TYR A 186 -3.68 -4.61 -3.39
C TYR A 186 -3.88 -3.57 -2.29
N ALA A 187 -3.57 -2.29 -2.60
CA ALA A 187 -3.68 -1.19 -1.65
C ALA A 187 -5.12 -0.95 -1.18
N LEU A 188 -6.10 -1.08 -2.08
CA LEU A 188 -7.53 -0.99 -1.77
C LEU A 188 -8.00 -2.12 -0.86
N LEU A 189 -7.62 -3.37 -1.16
CA LEU A 189 -7.98 -4.53 -0.35
C LEU A 189 -7.35 -4.45 1.05
N ALA A 190 -6.05 -4.12 1.12
CA ALA A 190 -5.36 -3.90 2.39
C ALA A 190 -6.00 -2.76 3.19
N TYR A 191 -6.36 -1.64 2.55
CA TYR A 191 -7.08 -0.55 3.20
C TYR A 191 -8.40 -1.01 3.85
N LYS A 192 -9.23 -1.77 3.11
CA LYS A 192 -10.50 -2.30 3.63
C LYS A 192 -10.29 -3.25 4.80
N MET A 193 -9.38 -4.20 4.65
CA MET A 193 -9.10 -5.20 5.70
C MET A 193 -8.51 -4.57 6.98
N LEU A 194 -7.56 -3.65 6.84
CA LEU A 194 -6.95 -2.96 7.97
C LEU A 194 -7.97 -2.04 8.67
N SER A 195 -8.75 -1.27 7.91
CA SER A 195 -9.78 -0.39 8.47
C SER A 195 -10.85 -1.17 9.23
N GLU A 196 -11.37 -2.25 8.65
CA GLU A 196 -12.39 -3.11 9.29
C GLU A 196 -11.82 -3.84 10.53
N ALA A 197 -10.51 -4.11 10.57
CA ALA A 197 -9.82 -4.64 11.75
C ALA A 197 -9.56 -3.59 12.86
N GLY A 198 -10.01 -2.35 12.67
CA GLY A 198 -9.85 -1.23 13.61
C GLY A 198 -8.47 -0.55 13.54
N ILE A 199 -7.69 -0.83 12.50
CA ILE A 199 -6.35 -0.28 12.34
C ILE A 199 -6.45 0.99 11.51
N THR A 200 -5.94 2.11 12.04
CA THR A 200 -5.89 3.36 11.29
C THR A 200 -4.92 3.22 10.13
N THR A 201 -5.44 3.36 8.90
CA THR A 201 -4.69 3.17 7.66
C THR A 201 -5.01 4.27 6.64
N LYS A 202 -4.12 4.45 5.68
CA LYS A 202 -4.27 5.35 4.53
C LYS A 202 -3.75 4.66 3.28
N ILE A 203 -4.26 5.07 2.13
CA ILE A 203 -3.62 4.74 0.84
C ILE A 203 -2.64 5.88 0.52
N ALA A 204 -1.43 5.51 0.16
CA ALA A 204 -0.40 6.40 -0.31
C ALA A 204 -0.09 6.11 -1.78
N GLU A 205 0.22 7.16 -2.51
CA GLU A 205 0.62 7.13 -3.92
C GLU A 205 1.93 7.87 -4.15
N GLY A 206 2.62 7.43 -5.20
CA GLY A 206 3.89 7.95 -5.64
C GLY A 206 4.34 7.32 -6.96
N THR A 207 5.65 7.28 -7.15
CA THR A 207 6.31 6.69 -8.31
C THR A 207 7.48 5.84 -7.86
N VAL A 208 7.71 4.77 -8.60
CA VAL A 208 8.86 3.86 -8.53
C VAL A 208 9.50 3.79 -9.93
N ASP A 209 10.60 3.08 -10.09
CA ASP A 209 11.31 2.99 -11.38
C ASP A 209 10.45 2.44 -12.53
N THR A 210 9.43 1.64 -12.21
CA THR A 210 8.50 1.04 -13.17
C THR A 210 7.25 1.89 -13.46
N GLY A 211 7.07 3.03 -12.80
CA GLY A 211 5.94 3.94 -13.04
C GLY A 211 5.21 4.41 -11.78
N ASP A 212 3.94 4.78 -11.93
CA ASP A 212 3.07 5.14 -10.82
C ASP A 212 2.82 3.93 -9.91
N HIS A 213 2.74 4.18 -8.60
CA HIS A 213 2.57 3.12 -7.61
C HIS A 213 1.70 3.55 -6.44
N ALA A 214 0.97 2.60 -5.88
CA ALA A 214 0.10 2.79 -4.73
C ALA A 214 0.37 1.70 -3.68
N TRP A 215 0.43 2.11 -2.42
CA TRP A 215 0.66 1.25 -1.26
C TRP A 215 -0.12 1.79 -0.05
N ASN A 216 0.10 1.24 1.15
CA ASN A 216 -0.60 1.69 2.36
C ASN A 216 0.33 2.35 3.38
N MET A 217 -0.24 3.18 4.23
CA MET A 217 0.39 3.60 5.49
C MET A 217 -0.46 3.16 6.66
N VAL A 218 0.18 2.64 7.70
CA VAL A 218 -0.48 2.05 8.87
C VAL A 218 0.01 2.72 10.13
N LYS A 219 -0.89 3.04 11.05
CA LYS A 219 -0.56 3.62 12.35
C LYS A 219 -0.62 2.56 13.45
N LEU A 220 0.51 2.32 14.12
CA LEU A 220 0.65 1.38 15.24
C LEU A 220 1.34 2.08 16.41
N ASP A 221 0.77 1.96 17.62
CA ASP A 221 1.30 2.55 18.85
C ASP A 221 1.70 4.05 18.71
N GLY A 222 0.91 4.80 17.94
CA GLY A 222 1.12 6.23 17.71
C GLY A 222 2.06 6.58 16.54
N HIS A 223 2.76 5.60 15.99
CA HIS A 223 3.73 5.77 14.91
C HIS A 223 3.15 5.35 13.56
N TRP A 224 3.50 6.09 12.49
CA TRP A 224 3.14 5.74 11.12
C TRP A 224 4.25 4.93 10.46
N TYR A 225 3.85 4.01 9.59
CA TYR A 225 4.74 3.14 8.82
C TYR A 225 4.18 2.93 7.41
N HIS A 226 5.05 2.79 6.42
CA HIS A 226 4.69 2.37 5.07
C HIS A 226 4.54 0.85 5.03
N LEU A 227 3.50 0.36 4.37
CA LEU A 227 3.23 -1.06 4.14
C LEU A 227 2.91 -1.26 2.66
N ASP A 228 3.79 -1.95 1.95
CA ASP A 228 3.59 -2.28 0.54
C ASP A 228 3.47 -3.79 0.36
N VAL A 229 2.23 -4.25 0.41
CA VAL A 229 1.90 -5.67 0.23
C VAL A 229 2.15 -6.14 -1.21
N THR A 230 2.15 -5.22 -2.18
CA THR A 230 2.42 -5.56 -3.57
C THR A 230 3.86 -5.96 -3.76
N TRP A 231 4.80 -5.18 -3.22
CA TRP A 231 6.22 -5.49 -3.35
C TRP A 231 6.72 -6.55 -2.35
N ASP A 232 5.90 -6.91 -1.36
CA ASP A 232 6.11 -8.08 -0.50
C ASP A 232 5.50 -9.38 -1.06
N ASP A 233 4.74 -9.31 -2.18
CA ASP A 233 4.39 -10.47 -3.01
C ASP A 233 5.59 -10.86 -3.89
N PRO A 234 6.18 -12.05 -3.71
CA PRO A 234 7.34 -12.46 -4.50
C PRO A 234 7.08 -12.44 -6.01
N VAL A 235 5.86 -12.75 -6.46
CA VAL A 235 5.51 -12.81 -7.90
C VAL A 235 5.50 -11.42 -8.53
N ALA A 236 5.24 -10.38 -7.73
CA ALA A 236 5.35 -9.00 -8.18
C ALA A 236 6.81 -8.59 -8.42
N THR A 237 7.73 -9.10 -7.60
CA THR A 237 9.18 -8.80 -7.69
C THR A 237 9.92 -9.68 -8.70
N ASP A 238 9.54 -10.96 -8.79
CA ASP A 238 10.09 -11.95 -9.71
C ASP A 238 8.96 -12.87 -10.18
N PRO A 239 8.58 -12.80 -11.47
CA PRO A 239 7.53 -13.65 -12.03
C PRO A 239 7.81 -15.16 -11.91
N ALA A 240 9.07 -15.56 -11.71
CA ALA A 240 9.48 -16.95 -11.50
C ALA A 240 9.49 -17.36 -10.02
N ALA A 241 9.20 -16.45 -9.09
CA ALA A 241 9.23 -16.73 -7.67
C ALA A 241 8.17 -17.77 -7.27
N PRO A 242 8.49 -18.65 -6.29
CA PRO A 242 7.51 -19.58 -5.74
C PRO A 242 6.32 -18.84 -5.13
N ALA A 243 5.13 -19.21 -5.59
CA ALA A 243 3.86 -18.61 -5.21
C ALA A 243 3.50 -18.78 -3.71
N ASP A 244 4.23 -19.60 -2.97
CA ASP A 244 4.01 -19.93 -1.56
C ASP A 244 4.95 -19.20 -0.58
N THR A 245 5.79 -18.29 -1.09
CA THR A 245 6.67 -17.47 -0.26
C THR A 245 6.08 -16.08 -0.01
N ILE A 246 6.39 -15.46 1.12
CA ILE A 246 5.97 -14.09 1.48
C ILE A 246 7.23 -13.35 1.90
N GLN A 247 7.43 -12.16 1.34
CA GLN A 247 8.54 -11.29 1.72
C GLN A 247 8.08 -10.24 2.74
N TYR A 248 9.04 -9.56 3.37
CA TYR A 248 8.81 -8.48 4.34
C TYR A 248 9.75 -7.31 4.08
N SER A 249 10.21 -7.20 2.83
CA SER A 249 11.15 -6.18 2.38
C SER A 249 10.53 -4.79 2.39
N TYR A 250 9.21 -4.65 2.33
CA TYR A 250 8.47 -3.39 2.41
C TYR A 250 7.42 -3.37 3.53
N TYR A 251 7.64 -4.21 4.54
CA TYR A 251 6.79 -4.33 5.71
C TYR A 251 7.13 -3.27 6.77
N LEU A 252 6.19 -2.35 7.02
CA LEU A 252 6.23 -1.33 8.07
C LEU A 252 7.53 -0.49 8.07
N LYS A 253 7.83 0.10 6.92
CA LYS A 253 9.02 0.93 6.69
C LYS A 253 8.86 2.37 7.16
N THR A 254 9.99 2.99 7.50
CA THR A 254 10.10 4.44 7.66
C THR A 254 10.10 5.16 6.30
N ASP A 255 9.85 6.46 6.31
CA ASP A 255 9.99 7.35 5.16
C ASP A 255 11.38 7.20 4.54
N LYS A 256 12.43 7.12 5.38
CA LYS A 256 13.82 7.00 4.93
C LYS A 256 14.08 5.69 4.21
N GLU A 257 13.58 4.58 4.74
CA GLU A 257 13.73 3.26 4.13
C GLU A 257 12.92 3.18 2.83
N MET A 258 11.67 3.65 2.84
CA MET A 258 10.80 3.64 1.65
C MET A 258 11.33 4.56 0.54
N ARG A 259 11.95 5.69 0.89
CA ARG A 259 12.54 6.66 -0.05
C ARG A 259 13.69 6.13 -0.90
N HIS A 260 14.19 4.93 -0.60
CA HIS A 260 15.24 4.29 -1.38
C HIS A 260 14.82 4.14 -2.85
N ASP A 261 13.58 3.73 -3.09
CA ASP A 261 13.00 3.41 -4.40
C ASP A 261 11.59 4.00 -4.60
N HIS A 262 10.92 4.48 -3.54
CA HIS A 262 9.63 5.18 -3.64
C HIS A 262 9.75 6.69 -3.54
N GLN A 263 9.16 7.39 -4.50
CA GLN A 263 9.07 8.84 -4.52
C GLN A 263 7.61 9.29 -4.40
N TRP A 264 7.31 10.26 -3.54
CA TRP A 264 5.96 10.83 -3.41
C TRP A 264 6.02 12.33 -3.14
N LYS A 265 5.08 13.07 -3.73
CA LYS A 265 4.96 14.53 -3.59
C LYS A 265 3.87 14.95 -2.62
N LYS A 266 2.79 14.16 -2.51
CA LYS A 266 1.69 14.42 -1.58
C LYS A 266 2.21 14.35 -0.15
N SER A 267 1.71 15.22 0.72
CA SER A 267 2.08 15.18 2.14
C SER A 267 1.34 14.03 2.82
N TYR A 268 2.10 13.18 3.51
CA TYR A 268 1.59 12.11 4.36
C TYR A 268 2.13 12.27 5.79
N PRO A 269 1.49 11.64 6.79
CA PRO A 269 2.05 11.58 8.13
C PRO A 269 3.46 10.98 8.12
N ALA A 270 4.39 11.59 8.84
CA ALA A 270 5.79 11.16 8.81
C ALA A 270 5.98 9.79 9.47
N ALA A 271 6.63 8.86 8.77
CA ALA A 271 7.02 7.56 9.28
C ALA A 271 8.51 7.57 9.67
N THR A 272 8.84 8.00 10.89
CA THR A 272 10.24 8.23 11.30
C THR A 272 10.80 7.20 12.28
N THR A 273 9.96 6.31 12.78
CA THR A 273 10.33 5.34 13.83
C THR A 273 10.65 4.00 13.19
N SER A 274 11.86 3.46 13.42
CA SER A 274 12.22 2.14 12.93
C SER A 274 11.35 1.07 13.59
N TYR A 275 10.68 0.24 12.78
CA TYR A 275 9.73 -0.74 13.29
C TYR A 275 10.42 -1.86 14.09
N SER A 276 11.60 -2.30 13.67
CA SER A 276 12.39 -3.30 14.43
C SER A 276 12.80 -2.77 15.80
N ALA A 277 13.19 -1.50 15.89
CA ALA A 277 13.53 -0.85 17.15
C ALA A 277 12.30 -0.69 18.07
N GLU A 278 11.13 -0.35 17.50
CA GLU A 278 9.89 -0.25 18.27
C GLU A 278 9.45 -1.62 18.80
N LEU A 279 9.56 -2.69 18.02
CA LEU A 279 9.29 -4.05 18.49
C LEU A 279 10.23 -4.47 19.63
N ASP A 280 11.53 -4.18 19.53
CA ASP A 280 12.48 -4.44 20.62
C ASP A 280 12.12 -3.64 21.89
N LYS A 281 11.66 -2.40 21.75
CA LYS A 281 11.19 -1.56 22.86
C LYS A 281 9.93 -2.15 23.51
N LEU A 282 8.96 -2.59 22.71
CA LEU A 282 7.72 -3.22 23.18
C LEU A 282 8.00 -4.57 23.87
N GLU A 283 8.92 -5.38 23.34
CA GLU A 283 9.40 -6.61 23.99
C GLU A 283 10.00 -6.29 25.36
N LYS A 284 10.92 -5.32 25.43
CA LYS A 284 11.62 -4.94 26.68
C LYS A 284 10.69 -4.32 27.73
N LYS A 285 9.64 -3.61 27.29
CA LYS A 285 8.60 -3.08 28.20
C LYS A 285 7.92 -4.20 28.99
N GLY A 286 7.94 -5.43 28.48
CA GLY A 286 7.40 -6.61 29.16
C GLY A 286 5.88 -6.71 29.11
N GLY A 287 5.31 -7.43 30.06
CA GLY A 287 3.88 -7.74 30.11
C GLY A 287 3.49 -8.96 29.27
N SER A 288 2.19 -9.25 29.21
CA SER A 288 1.66 -10.47 28.58
C SER A 288 1.92 -10.56 27.07
N ALA A 289 2.15 -9.44 26.38
CA ALA A 289 2.39 -9.40 24.94
C ALA A 289 3.88 -9.49 24.53
N ALA A 290 4.84 -9.45 25.47
CA ALA A 290 6.26 -9.39 25.16
C ALA A 290 6.74 -10.57 24.29
N ALA A 291 6.29 -11.79 24.61
CA ALA A 291 6.62 -12.98 23.83
C ALA A 291 6.11 -12.90 22.37
N SER A 292 4.96 -12.26 22.17
CA SER A 292 4.38 -12.05 20.84
C SER A 292 5.22 -11.09 20.00
N TYR A 293 5.72 -10.00 20.58
CA TYR A 293 6.61 -9.06 19.87
C TYR A 293 7.94 -9.71 19.48
N LYS A 294 8.52 -10.51 20.39
CA LYS A 294 9.73 -11.28 20.10
C LYS A 294 9.51 -12.24 18.93
N LYS A 295 8.43 -13.03 18.98
CA LYS A 295 8.08 -13.97 17.92
C LYS A 295 7.82 -13.26 16.60
N LEU A 296 7.13 -12.11 16.64
CA LEU A 296 6.87 -11.28 15.48
C LEU A 296 8.18 -10.79 14.84
N GLY A 297 9.10 -10.24 15.63
CA GLY A 297 10.43 -9.83 15.14
C GLY A 297 11.21 -10.99 14.51
N GLN A 298 11.11 -12.20 15.07
CA GLN A 298 11.72 -13.41 14.49
C GLN A 298 11.12 -13.80 13.13
N GLN A 299 9.79 -13.75 13.03
CA GLN A 299 9.07 -14.07 11.80
C GLN A 299 9.32 -13.05 10.68
N LEU A 300 9.57 -11.79 11.05
CA LEU A 300 9.93 -10.70 10.13
C LEU A 300 11.44 -10.68 9.82
N GLY A 301 12.23 -11.58 10.40
CA GLY A 301 13.66 -11.65 10.18
C GLY A 301 14.47 -10.51 10.83
N PHE A 302 13.91 -9.75 11.78
CA PHE A 302 14.58 -8.60 12.39
C PHE A 302 15.72 -8.98 13.35
N GLN A 303 15.82 -10.24 13.76
CA GLN A 303 17.01 -10.74 14.46
C GLN A 303 18.28 -10.51 13.64
N TRP A 304 18.20 -10.52 12.32
CA TRP A 304 19.35 -10.31 11.43
C TRP A 304 19.78 -8.85 11.31
N LEU A 305 18.99 -7.91 11.86
CA LEU A 305 19.38 -6.50 12.02
C LEU A 305 20.25 -6.28 13.27
N LYS A 306 20.32 -7.27 14.18
CA LYS A 306 21.02 -7.11 15.46
C LYS A 306 22.53 -7.25 15.29
N PRO A 307 23.36 -6.41 15.93
CA PRO A 307 24.82 -6.41 15.75
C PRO A 307 25.48 -7.79 15.93
N GLU A 308 24.99 -8.61 16.87
CA GLU A 308 25.48 -9.97 17.13
C GLU A 308 25.35 -10.93 15.93
N ASN A 309 24.41 -10.65 15.03
CA ASN A 309 24.12 -11.45 13.85
C ASN A 309 24.75 -10.86 12.58
N ILE A 310 25.33 -9.66 12.65
CA ILE A 310 25.93 -8.97 11.51
C ILE A 310 27.41 -9.34 11.35
N VAL A 311 27.79 -9.61 10.12
CA VAL A 311 29.18 -9.77 9.67
C VAL A 311 29.42 -8.73 8.58
N ALA A 312 30.15 -7.67 8.93
CA ALA A 312 30.26 -6.48 8.09
C ALA A 312 31.20 -6.65 6.89
N ASP A 313 32.23 -7.46 7.03
CA ASP A 313 33.28 -7.66 6.02
C ASP A 313 34.03 -8.98 6.22
N ARG A 314 35.01 -9.22 5.34
CA ARG A 314 35.88 -10.40 5.35
C ARG A 314 36.65 -10.60 6.66
N ALA A 315 37.08 -9.53 7.32
CA ALA A 315 37.83 -9.63 8.57
C ALA A 315 36.91 -10.15 9.68
N ALA A 316 35.72 -9.56 9.81
CA ALA A 316 34.69 -10.05 10.73
C ALA A 316 34.26 -11.48 10.40
N LEU A 317 34.17 -11.85 9.11
CA LEU A 317 33.85 -13.20 8.67
C LEU A 317 34.90 -14.21 9.14
N THR A 318 36.18 -13.89 8.95
CA THR A 318 37.31 -14.72 9.40
C THR A 318 37.22 -14.98 10.91
N GLU A 319 37.00 -13.93 11.72
CA GLU A 319 36.86 -14.09 13.17
C GLU A 319 35.63 -14.89 13.58
N LYS A 320 34.48 -14.69 12.91
CA LYS A 320 33.26 -15.46 13.16
C LYS A 320 33.49 -16.96 12.92
N ILE A 321 34.13 -17.32 11.80
CA ILE A 321 34.45 -18.72 11.47
C ILE A 321 35.49 -19.28 12.46
N ARG A 322 36.57 -18.54 12.75
CA ARG A 322 37.59 -18.95 13.74
C ARG A 322 36.97 -19.27 15.10
N ALA A 323 36.09 -18.39 15.58
CA ALA A 323 35.41 -18.58 16.84
C ALA A 323 34.45 -19.78 16.81
N GLY A 324 33.78 -20.03 15.67
CA GLY A 324 32.97 -21.22 15.44
C GLY A 324 33.79 -22.51 15.50
N VAL A 325 34.90 -22.55 14.77
CA VAL A 325 35.85 -23.69 14.75
C VAL A 325 36.38 -24.00 16.13
N LYS A 326 36.83 -22.98 16.88
CA LYS A 326 37.34 -23.14 18.25
C LYS A 326 36.32 -23.76 19.21
N ARG A 327 35.02 -23.55 18.97
CA ARG A 327 33.93 -24.11 19.77
C ARG A 327 33.38 -25.43 19.23
N GLY A 328 33.93 -25.97 18.14
CA GLY A 328 33.41 -27.16 17.47
C GLY A 328 32.02 -26.97 16.84
N ALA A 329 31.69 -25.73 16.42
CA ALA A 329 30.40 -25.46 15.79
C ALA A 329 30.32 -26.15 14.43
N THR A 330 29.25 -26.92 14.19
CA THR A 330 28.99 -27.55 12.89
C THR A 330 28.22 -26.64 11.94
N SER A 331 27.62 -25.56 12.45
CA SER A 331 26.94 -24.56 11.63
C SER A 331 27.05 -23.16 12.22
N LEU A 332 27.08 -22.15 11.34
CA LEU A 332 27.01 -20.73 11.65
C LEU A 332 25.93 -20.08 10.80
N GLU A 333 25.09 -19.27 11.42
CA GLU A 333 24.09 -18.45 10.73
C GLU A 333 24.33 -16.97 11.05
N PHE A 334 24.33 -16.13 10.03
CA PHE A 334 24.60 -14.70 10.16
C PHE A 334 24.15 -13.94 8.91
N ARG A 335 24.02 -12.62 9.05
CA ARG A 335 23.83 -11.69 7.95
C ARG A 335 25.19 -11.14 7.51
N TYR A 336 25.52 -11.26 6.22
CA TYR A 336 26.73 -10.69 5.63
C TYR A 336 26.41 -9.43 4.84
N LEU A 337 27.03 -8.28 5.18
CA LEU A 337 26.66 -6.99 4.60
C LEU A 337 27.13 -6.78 3.15
N LYS A 338 28.13 -7.54 2.69
CA LYS A 338 28.69 -7.40 1.33
C LYS A 338 28.28 -8.60 0.47
N GLY A 339 26.99 -8.75 0.20
CA GLY A 339 26.45 -9.93 -0.50
C GLY A 339 27.17 -10.25 -1.82
N ASP A 340 27.45 -9.23 -2.63
CA ASP A 340 28.10 -9.38 -3.93
C ASP A 340 29.51 -9.97 -3.87
N THR A 341 30.21 -9.79 -2.74
CA THR A 341 31.58 -10.32 -2.55
C THR A 341 31.64 -11.55 -1.66
N PHE A 342 30.50 -12.01 -1.12
CA PHE A 342 30.45 -13.04 -0.08
C PHE A 342 31.21 -14.32 -0.45
N SER A 343 31.00 -14.86 -1.66
CA SER A 343 31.64 -16.11 -2.10
C SER A 343 33.17 -16.02 -2.12
N ALA A 344 33.71 -14.91 -2.64
CA ALA A 344 35.14 -14.65 -2.67
C ALA A 344 35.72 -14.40 -1.27
N ASP A 345 34.98 -13.66 -0.43
CA ASP A 345 35.35 -13.37 0.94
C ASP A 345 35.36 -14.64 1.80
N LEU A 346 34.37 -15.53 1.64
CA LEU A 346 34.30 -16.81 2.35
C LEU A 346 35.50 -17.70 2.04
N LYS A 347 35.83 -17.86 0.74
CA LYS A 347 37.00 -18.63 0.32
C LYS A 347 38.29 -18.08 0.94
N SER A 348 38.44 -16.76 0.92
CA SER A 348 39.60 -16.06 1.49
C SER A 348 39.65 -16.19 3.02
N ALA A 349 38.51 -16.08 3.70
CA ALA A 349 38.40 -16.17 5.15
C ALA A 349 38.77 -17.56 5.65
N VAL A 350 38.25 -18.63 5.03
CA VAL A 350 38.58 -20.02 5.40
C VAL A 350 40.06 -20.31 5.16
N ALA A 351 40.62 -19.89 4.01
CA ALA A 351 42.03 -20.07 3.72
C ALA A 351 42.96 -19.39 4.75
N ALA A 352 42.55 -18.24 5.28
CA ALA A 352 43.29 -17.50 6.30
C ALA A 352 43.33 -18.19 7.67
N LEU A 353 42.46 -19.17 7.94
CA LEU A 353 42.43 -19.87 9.23
C LEU A 353 43.51 -20.94 9.38
N GLN A 354 44.03 -21.46 8.25
CA GLN A 354 45.06 -22.52 8.23
C GLN A 354 44.67 -23.77 9.06
N VAL A 355 43.37 -24.08 9.14
CA VAL A 355 42.83 -25.29 9.78
C VAL A 355 42.17 -26.18 8.72
N PRO A 356 42.36 -27.51 8.80
CA PRO A 356 41.74 -28.45 7.87
C PRO A 356 40.25 -28.58 8.20
N ILE A 357 39.42 -27.75 7.57
CA ILE A 357 37.97 -27.81 7.69
C ILE A 357 37.34 -27.86 6.29
N GLY A 358 36.33 -28.70 6.13
CA GLY A 358 35.40 -28.62 5.01
C GLY A 358 34.32 -27.57 5.28
N TYR A 359 33.73 -27.00 4.23
CA TYR A 359 32.58 -26.11 4.39
C TYR A 359 31.62 -26.18 3.20
N SER A 360 30.35 -25.85 3.47
CA SER A 360 29.36 -25.51 2.44
C SER A 360 28.52 -24.33 2.92
N ALA A 361 28.12 -23.44 2.01
CA ALA A 361 27.32 -22.28 2.34
C ALA A 361 26.07 -22.24 1.48
N ARG A 362 24.93 -21.94 2.10
CA ARG A 362 23.72 -21.46 1.43
C ARG A 362 23.53 -20.01 1.81
N TYR A 363 23.14 -19.19 0.85
CA TYR A 363 22.89 -17.78 1.09
C TYR A 363 21.80 -17.25 0.19
N GLU A 364 21.04 -16.29 0.71
CA GLU A 364 19.92 -15.65 0.04
C GLU A 364 19.95 -14.14 0.33
N PRO A 365 19.46 -13.29 -0.59
CA PRO A 365 19.35 -11.85 -0.34
C PRO A 365 18.53 -11.54 0.92
N TYR A 366 18.89 -10.47 1.63
CA TYR A 366 18.16 -9.98 2.80
C TYR A 366 17.70 -8.52 2.60
N LEU A 367 16.39 -8.29 2.75
CA LEU A 367 15.72 -6.97 2.75
C LEU A 367 16.16 -5.98 1.64
N HIS A 368 16.45 -6.48 0.43
CA HIS A 368 16.91 -5.71 -0.75
C HIS A 368 18.05 -4.71 -0.51
N ASP A 369 18.81 -4.84 0.58
CA ASP A 369 19.85 -3.87 0.95
C ASP A 369 21.27 -4.32 0.55
N GLY A 370 21.36 -5.29 -0.36
CA GLY A 370 22.62 -5.86 -0.86
C GLY A 370 23.30 -6.83 0.11
N SER A 371 22.73 -7.06 1.30
CA SER A 371 23.21 -8.06 2.23
C SER A 371 22.61 -9.44 1.98
N GLN A 372 23.22 -10.47 2.56
CA GLN A 372 22.77 -11.86 2.44
C GLN A 372 22.60 -12.52 3.81
N LEU A 373 21.55 -13.33 3.96
CA LEU A 373 21.47 -14.31 5.05
C LEU A 373 22.31 -15.52 4.66
N VAL A 374 23.23 -15.91 5.52
CA VAL A 374 24.19 -16.98 5.27
C VAL A 374 23.97 -18.09 6.28
N LYS A 375 23.84 -19.31 5.77
CA LYS A 375 23.95 -20.56 6.54
C LYS A 375 25.19 -21.32 6.10
N LEU A 376 26.23 -21.28 6.94
CA LEU A 376 27.49 -21.99 6.75
C LEU A 376 27.44 -23.31 7.52
N GLN A 377 27.77 -24.41 6.85
CA GLN A 377 28.04 -25.73 7.45
C GLN A 377 29.54 -25.95 7.48
N LEU A 378 30.05 -26.47 8.60
CA LEU A 378 31.45 -26.78 8.83
C LEU A 378 31.61 -28.29 9.05
N THR A 379 32.64 -28.87 8.45
CA THR A 379 32.98 -30.30 8.56
C THR A 379 34.41 -30.43 9.08
N TYR A 380 34.61 -31.28 10.08
CA TYR A 380 35.89 -31.48 10.78
C TYR A 380 36.48 -32.85 10.48
#